data_AF-A0A813H2F8-F1
#
_entry.id   AF-A0A813H2F8-F1
#
_cell.length_a   1.000
_cell.length_b   1.000
_cell.length_c   1.000
_cell.angle_alpha   90.00
_cell.angle_beta   90.00
_cell.angle_gamma   90.00
#
_symmetry.space_group_name_H-M   'P 1'
#
loop_
_entity.id
_entity.type
_entity.pdbx_description
1 polymer ?
#
loop_
_entity_poly.entity_id
_entity_poly.type
_entity_poly.pdbx_seq_one_letter_code
_entity_poly.pdbx_strand_id
1 'polypeptide(L)'
;MDECEDLVEQLEISIQAPSSTASEILSLVAAMPSASEPANRTLSPEFRHLLDDVAEHHSGQVPLHGRLLAQWMHHAYPRECPYPHVSGTKKPPSLTEYQESEIFDEAELLYYFEKTANASVDNGLCSSMWTLEEELVDPQGHEALSGAREGSLLYL
;
A
#
# COMPACT_ATOMS: atom_id res chain seq x y z
N MET A 1 13.58 -7.59 13.01
CA MET A 1 13.31 -8.14 11.68
C MET A 1 12.16 -7.35 11.14
N ASP A 2 12.26 -6.91 9.90
CA ASP A 2 11.17 -6.22 9.23
C ASP A 2 10.30 -7.30 8.58
N GLU A 3 9.19 -7.65 9.23
CA GLU A 3 8.31 -8.73 8.78
C GLU A 3 7.69 -8.42 7.41
N CYS A 4 7.58 -7.13 7.05
CA CYS A 4 7.11 -6.73 5.74
C CYS A 4 8.15 -7.03 4.66
N GLU A 5 9.44 -6.77 4.92
CA GLU A 5 10.52 -7.10 3.99
C GLU A 5 10.54 -8.60 3.69
N ASP A 6 10.34 -9.46 4.70
CA ASP A 6 10.27 -10.92 4.51
C ASP A 6 9.08 -11.35 3.61
N LEU A 7 7.95 -10.62 3.66
CA LEU A 7 6.78 -10.88 2.80
C LEU A 7 7.02 -10.41 1.36
N VAL A 8 7.67 -9.26 1.19
CA VAL A 8 8.04 -8.73 -0.13
C VAL A 8 9.11 -9.61 -0.78
N GLU A 9 10.10 -10.08 -0.03
CA GLU A 9 11.13 -11.00 -0.51
C GLU A 9 10.50 -12.30 -1.05
N GLN A 10 9.47 -12.83 -0.40
CA GLN A 10 8.74 -14.01 -0.91
C GLN A 10 8.03 -13.73 -2.24
N LEU A 11 7.50 -12.52 -2.44
CA LEU A 11 6.94 -12.11 -3.73
C LEU A 11 8.04 -12.02 -4.80
N GLU A 12 9.17 -11.39 -4.49
CA GLU A 12 10.32 -11.27 -5.41
C GLU A 12 10.86 -12.64 -5.82
N ILE A 13 11.03 -13.57 -4.88
CA ILE A 13 11.47 -14.93 -5.14
C ILE A 13 10.49 -15.66 -6.07
N SER A 14 9.18 -15.42 -5.91
CA SER A 14 8.15 -16.07 -6.72
C SER A 14 8.04 -15.47 -8.12
N ILE A 15 8.14 -14.14 -8.24
CA ILE A 15 7.90 -13.37 -9.46
C ILE A 15 9.15 -13.29 -10.34
N GLN A 16 10.34 -13.18 -9.75
CA GLN A 16 11.64 -13.10 -10.46
C GLN A 16 11.69 -11.96 -11.50
N ALA A 17 10.98 -10.85 -11.25
CA ALA A 17 10.92 -9.68 -12.11
C ALA A 17 10.63 -8.42 -11.27
N PRO A 18 11.00 -7.21 -11.74
CA PRO A 18 10.77 -5.96 -10.99
C PRO A 18 9.29 -5.52 -10.96
N SER A 19 8.43 -6.16 -11.75
CA SER A 19 6.99 -5.92 -11.79
C SER A 19 6.24 -7.19 -12.20
N SER A 20 4.95 -7.25 -11.89
CA SER A 20 4.08 -8.39 -12.20
C SER A 20 2.63 -7.96 -12.40
N THR A 21 1.79 -8.82 -12.96
CA THR A 21 0.36 -8.54 -13.10
C THR A 21 -0.36 -8.55 -11.75
N ALA A 22 -1.42 -7.74 -11.60
CA ALA A 22 -2.25 -7.75 -10.39
C ALA A 22 -2.76 -9.15 -10.04
N SER A 23 -3.21 -9.92 -11.04
CA SER A 23 -3.71 -11.28 -10.84
C SER A 23 -2.68 -12.24 -10.23
N GLU A 24 -1.41 -12.12 -10.61
CA GLU A 24 -0.34 -12.98 -10.09
C GLU A 24 -0.02 -12.62 -8.63
N ILE A 25 0.13 -11.33 -8.32
CA ILE A 25 0.34 -10.84 -6.95
C ILE A 25 -0.83 -11.23 -6.03
N LEU A 26 -2.07 -11.07 -6.49
CA LEU A 26 -3.27 -11.48 -5.74
C LEU A 26 -3.24 -12.97 -5.39
N SER A 27 -2.83 -13.81 -6.34
CA SER A 27 -2.75 -15.25 -6.11
C SER A 27 -1.68 -15.60 -5.07
N LEU A 28 -0.52 -14.95 -5.13
CA LEU A 28 0.58 -15.18 -4.19
C LEU A 28 0.21 -14.73 -2.77
N VAL A 29 -0.30 -13.51 -2.63
CA VAL A 29 -0.68 -12.93 -1.33
C VAL A 29 -1.90 -13.61 -0.70
N ALA A 30 -2.82 -14.13 -1.50
CA ALA A 30 -3.90 -14.97 -0.98
C ALA A 30 -3.36 -16.26 -0.33
N ALA A 31 -2.28 -16.84 -0.87
CA ALA A 31 -1.69 -18.08 -0.38
C ALA A 31 -0.70 -17.87 0.78
N MET A 32 -0.07 -16.70 0.88
CA MET A 32 1.03 -16.43 1.82
C MET A 32 0.52 -16.11 3.24
N PRO A 33 0.93 -16.89 4.27
CA PRO A 33 0.58 -16.63 5.67
C PRO A 33 1.50 -15.59 6.31
N SER A 34 1.05 -15.01 7.42
CA SER A 34 1.88 -14.26 8.37
C SER A 34 1.51 -14.60 9.81
N ALA A 35 2.12 -13.92 10.78
CA ALA A 35 1.73 -14.03 12.18
C ALA A 35 0.31 -13.53 12.45
N SER A 36 -0.23 -12.68 11.57
CA SER A 36 -1.57 -12.12 11.67
C SER A 36 -2.60 -12.63 10.68
N GLU A 37 -2.15 -13.11 9.53
CA GLU A 37 -3.02 -13.47 8.42
C GLU A 37 -2.88 -14.95 8.06
N PRO A 38 -4.00 -15.67 7.86
CA PRO A 38 -3.96 -17.08 7.47
C PRO A 38 -3.59 -17.24 5.99
N ALA A 39 -2.95 -18.36 5.65
CA ALA A 39 -2.78 -18.80 4.27
C ALA A 39 -4.13 -19.14 3.61
N ASN A 40 -4.19 -19.04 2.28
CA ASN A 40 -5.35 -19.33 1.43
C ASN A 40 -6.60 -18.49 1.78
N ARG A 41 -6.40 -17.23 2.13
CA ARG A 41 -7.46 -16.28 2.48
C ARG A 41 -8.17 -15.73 1.25
N THR A 42 -9.42 -15.29 1.43
CA THR A 42 -10.18 -14.62 0.39
C THR A 42 -10.04 -13.11 0.53
N LEU A 43 -9.41 -12.49 -0.47
CA LEU A 43 -9.34 -11.03 -0.58
C LEU A 43 -10.66 -10.46 -1.10
N SER A 44 -11.15 -9.37 -0.51
CA SER A 44 -12.40 -8.72 -0.90
C SER A 44 -12.33 -8.15 -2.33
N PRO A 45 -13.47 -7.97 -3.03
CA PRO A 45 -13.49 -7.40 -4.38
C PRO A 45 -12.86 -6.01 -4.45
N GLU A 46 -13.18 -5.13 -3.49
CA GLU A 46 -12.62 -3.77 -3.48
C GLU A 46 -11.12 -3.78 -3.28
N PHE A 47 -10.61 -4.67 -2.42
CA PHE A 47 -9.17 -4.77 -2.19
C PHE A 47 -8.41 -5.28 -3.42
N ARG A 48 -9.06 -6.09 -4.27
CA ARG A 48 -8.53 -6.52 -5.57
C ARG A 48 -8.53 -5.37 -6.57
N HIS A 49 -9.63 -4.63 -6.66
CA HIS A 49 -9.76 -3.49 -7.58
C HIS A 49 -8.67 -2.43 -7.34
N LEU A 50 -8.27 -2.18 -6.09
CA LEU A 50 -7.15 -1.27 -5.82
C LEU A 50 -5.85 -1.69 -6.52
N LEU A 51 -5.57 -3.00 -6.57
CA LEU A 51 -4.36 -3.50 -7.23
C LEU A 51 -4.50 -3.47 -8.75
N ASP A 52 -5.72 -3.69 -9.26
CA ASP A 52 -6.04 -3.54 -10.68
C ASP A 52 -5.85 -2.07 -11.13
N ASP A 53 -6.28 -1.09 -10.31
CA ASP A 53 -6.06 0.34 -10.58
C ASP A 53 -4.55 0.68 -10.64
N VAL A 54 -3.75 0.08 -9.74
CA VAL A 54 -2.29 0.23 -9.75
C VAL A 54 -1.69 -0.36 -11.03
N ALA A 55 -2.18 -1.53 -11.46
CA ALA A 55 -1.74 -2.14 -12.71
C ALA A 55 -2.11 -1.27 -13.92
N GLU A 56 -3.36 -0.77 -13.99
CA GLU A 56 -3.82 0.11 -15.07
C GLU A 56 -2.96 1.38 -15.15
N HIS A 57 -2.66 2.00 -14.01
CA HIS A 57 -1.77 3.16 -13.91
C HIS A 57 -0.37 2.89 -14.49
N HIS A 58 0.08 1.64 -14.46
CA HIS A 58 1.42 1.21 -14.85
C HIS A 58 1.40 0.23 -16.05
N SER A 59 0.53 0.49 -17.02
CA SER A 59 0.48 -0.26 -18.30
C SER A 59 0.22 -1.77 -18.15
N GLY A 60 -0.59 -2.14 -17.15
CA GLY A 60 -0.97 -3.52 -16.83
C GLY A 60 0.00 -4.26 -15.91
N GLN A 61 1.00 -3.57 -15.35
CA GLN A 61 2.00 -4.14 -14.45
C GLN A 61 1.99 -3.45 -13.10
N VAL A 62 2.31 -4.15 -12.03
CA VAL A 62 2.45 -3.60 -10.68
C VAL A 62 3.93 -3.63 -10.30
N PRO A 63 4.58 -2.47 -10.07
CA PRO A 63 5.97 -2.41 -9.65
C PRO A 63 6.15 -2.98 -8.24
N LEU A 64 7.15 -3.85 -8.04
CA LEU A 64 7.36 -4.49 -6.73
C LEU A 64 7.97 -3.55 -5.69
N HIS A 65 8.77 -2.57 -6.12
CA HIS A 65 9.44 -1.59 -5.25
C HIS A 65 8.80 -0.20 -5.29
N GLY A 66 7.49 -0.17 -5.52
CA GLY A 66 6.69 1.05 -5.55
C GLY A 66 5.92 1.30 -4.25
N ARG A 67 5.70 2.57 -3.93
CA ARG A 67 4.87 2.99 -2.80
C ARG A 67 3.44 2.44 -2.91
N LEU A 68 2.86 2.33 -4.10
CA LEU A 68 1.50 1.80 -4.26
C LEU A 68 1.39 0.32 -3.89
N LEU A 69 2.35 -0.52 -4.28
CA LEU A 69 2.37 -1.91 -3.82
C LEU A 69 2.59 -1.97 -2.31
N ALA A 70 3.50 -1.17 -1.76
CA ALA A 70 3.71 -1.12 -0.31
C ALA A 70 2.43 -0.72 0.45
N GLN A 71 1.63 0.19 -0.11
CA GLN A 71 0.36 0.62 0.48
C GLN A 71 -0.66 -0.50 0.43
N TRP A 72 -0.70 -1.22 -0.69
CA TRP A 72 -1.52 -2.41 -0.83
C TRP A 72 -1.12 -3.52 0.16
N MET A 73 0.19 -3.75 0.32
CA MET A 73 0.74 -4.71 1.28
C MET A 73 0.42 -4.35 2.72
N HIS A 74 0.39 -3.06 3.09
CA HIS A 74 -0.10 -2.63 4.41
C HIS A 74 -1.56 -3.06 4.65
N HIS A 75 -2.44 -2.93 3.66
CA HIS A 75 -3.82 -3.38 3.81
C HIS A 75 -3.95 -4.91 3.83
N ALA A 76 -3.09 -5.62 3.09
CA ALA A 76 -3.01 -7.07 3.14
C ALA A 76 -2.42 -7.60 4.45
N TYR A 77 -1.44 -6.92 5.05
CA TYR A 77 -0.72 -7.36 6.25
C TYR A 77 -0.52 -6.19 7.22
N PRO A 78 -1.57 -5.72 7.91
CA PRO A 78 -1.52 -4.46 8.65
C PRO A 78 -0.60 -4.48 9.87
N ARG A 79 -0.27 -5.66 10.40
CA ARG A 79 0.59 -5.82 11.57
C ARG A 79 2.07 -5.95 11.19
N GLU A 80 2.34 -6.47 10.01
CA GLU A 80 3.67 -6.72 9.49
C GLU A 80 4.18 -5.52 8.67
N CYS A 81 3.31 -4.94 7.84
CA CYS A 81 3.65 -3.86 6.92
C CYS A 81 3.20 -2.49 7.45
N PRO A 82 4.13 -1.55 7.72
CA PRO A 82 3.77 -0.19 8.08
C PRO A 82 3.19 0.59 6.89
N TYR A 83 2.30 1.53 7.15
CA TYR A 83 1.71 2.36 6.09
C TYR A 83 2.78 3.25 5.42
N PRO A 84 2.93 3.22 4.09
CA PRO A 84 3.89 4.05 3.38
C PRO A 84 3.29 5.43 3.10
N HIS A 85 3.80 6.45 3.77
CA HIS A 85 3.36 7.83 3.54
C HIS A 85 4.17 8.44 2.40
N VAL A 86 3.50 9.29 1.61
CA VAL A 86 4.15 10.12 0.59
C VAL A 86 5.25 10.98 1.24
N SER A 87 6.39 11.10 0.58
CA SER A 87 7.52 11.86 1.09
C SER A 87 7.13 13.33 1.38
N GLY A 88 7.56 13.85 2.52
CA GLY A 88 7.25 15.23 2.94
C GLY A 88 5.85 15.46 3.52
N THR A 89 4.98 14.43 3.59
CA THR A 89 3.65 14.56 4.22
C THR A 89 3.67 14.37 5.73
N LYS A 90 4.69 13.71 6.28
CA LYS A 90 4.90 13.61 7.72
C LYS A 90 5.69 14.81 8.23
N LYS A 91 5.11 15.56 9.17
CA LYS A 91 5.87 16.42 10.08
C LYS A 91 6.10 15.64 11.36
N PRO A 92 7.32 15.12 11.64
CA PRO A 92 7.61 14.67 12.99
C PRO A 92 7.41 15.88 13.91
N PRO A 93 6.71 15.72 15.05
CA PRO A 93 6.51 16.83 15.96
C PRO A 93 7.87 17.38 16.37
N SER A 94 7.95 18.70 16.49
CA SER A 94 9.18 19.34 16.94
C SER A 94 9.46 18.97 18.40
N LEU A 95 10.73 19.00 18.86
CA LEU A 95 11.07 18.72 20.28
C LEU A 95 10.26 19.59 21.26
N THR A 96 9.86 20.79 20.86
CA THR A 96 9.01 21.71 21.62
C THR A 96 7.54 21.30 21.64
N GLU A 97 7.05 20.58 20.65
CA GLU A 97 5.66 20.10 20.51
C GLU A 97 5.41 18.82 21.34
N TYR A 98 6.45 18.03 21.62
CA TYR A 98 6.35 16.89 22.54
C TYR A 98 6.00 17.30 23.98
N GLN A 99 6.20 18.57 24.36
CA GLN A 99 5.91 19.07 25.71
C GLN A 99 4.43 19.44 25.92
N GLU A 100 3.61 19.46 24.86
CA GLU A 100 2.16 19.69 24.92
C GLU A 100 1.38 18.41 24.61
N SER A 101 1.76 17.28 25.21
CA SER A 101 0.74 16.23 25.42
C SER A 101 -0.12 16.68 26.59
N GLU A 102 -1.10 17.54 26.29
CA GLU A 102 -2.18 17.82 27.23
C GLU A 102 -2.88 16.49 27.55
N ILE A 103 -2.97 16.17 28.85
CA ILE A 103 -3.77 15.05 29.32
C ILE A 103 -5.21 15.45 29.06
N PHE A 104 -5.76 15.04 27.92
CA PHE A 104 -7.15 15.23 27.58
C PHE A 104 -8.02 14.61 28.68
N ASP A 105 -8.97 15.37 29.20
CA ASP A 105 -9.96 14.78 30.10
C ASP A 105 -10.91 13.86 29.32
N GLU A 106 -11.61 12.98 30.04
CA GLU A 106 -12.51 11.99 29.44
C GLU A 106 -13.59 12.64 28.56
N ALA A 107 -14.04 13.85 28.93
CA ALA A 107 -15.07 14.57 28.20
C ALA A 107 -14.54 15.14 26.88
N GLU A 108 -13.31 15.64 26.86
CA GLU A 108 -12.66 16.16 25.67
C GLU A 108 -12.33 15.04 24.68
N LEU A 109 -11.85 13.89 25.16
CA LEU A 109 -11.68 12.69 24.33
C LEU A 109 -13.00 12.27 23.67
N LEU A 110 -14.10 12.20 24.44
CA LEU A 110 -15.42 11.81 23.91
C LEU A 110 -15.93 12.79 22.84
N TYR A 111 -15.72 14.10 23.04
CA TYR A 111 -16.08 15.12 22.06
C TYR A 111 -15.36 14.93 20.72
N TYR A 112 -14.06 14.62 20.74
CA TYR A 112 -13.30 14.37 19.50
C TYR A 112 -13.68 13.05 18.84
N PHE A 113 -13.96 11.99 19.60
CA PHE A 113 -14.46 10.71 19.05
C PHE A 113 -15.80 10.85 18.33
N GLU A 114 -16.75 11.59 18.90
CA GLU A 114 -18.04 11.83 18.27
C GLU A 114 -17.88 12.65 16.98
N LYS A 115 -16.95 13.60 16.98
CA LYS A 115 -16.64 14.44 15.82
C LYS A 115 -16.01 13.65 14.67
N THR A 116 -15.19 12.64 14.95
CA THR A 116 -14.56 11.78 13.93
C THR A 116 -15.44 10.62 13.47
N ALA A 117 -16.42 10.20 14.29
CA ALA A 117 -17.41 9.17 13.93
C ALA A 117 -18.34 9.59 12.77
N ASN A 118 -18.45 10.90 12.47
CA ASN A 118 -19.20 11.43 11.34
C ASN A 118 -18.43 11.41 10.01
N ALA A 119 -17.15 11.01 10.01
CA ALA A 119 -16.45 10.64 8.79
C ALA A 119 -16.91 9.23 8.41
N SER A 120 -17.74 9.13 7.37
CA SER A 120 -18.20 7.85 6.83
C SER A 120 -17.02 6.90 6.62
N VAL A 121 -16.96 5.84 7.42
CA VAL A 121 -16.10 4.68 7.15
C VAL A 121 -16.75 3.95 5.99
N ASP A 122 -16.41 4.39 4.78
CA ASP A 122 -16.75 3.65 3.57
C ASP A 122 -15.91 2.37 3.54
N ASN A 123 -16.60 1.23 3.67
CA ASN A 123 -16.12 -0.12 3.41
C ASN A 123 -14.87 -0.65 4.14
N GLY A 124 -14.45 -0.06 5.26
CA GLY A 124 -13.34 -0.59 6.08
C GLY A 124 -11.97 -0.46 5.42
N LEU A 125 -11.90 0.27 4.31
CA LEU A 125 -10.65 0.72 3.72
C LEU A 125 -10.45 2.17 4.14
N CYS A 126 -9.22 2.55 4.51
CA CYS A 126 -8.86 3.97 4.68
C CYS A 126 -8.82 4.68 3.32
N SER A 127 -9.91 4.58 2.55
CA SER A 127 -10.03 5.00 1.16
C SER A 127 -9.78 6.50 0.99
N SER A 128 -9.98 7.29 2.05
CA SER A 128 -9.64 8.72 2.05
C SER A 128 -8.13 8.99 2.01
N MET A 129 -7.28 8.00 2.32
CA MET A 129 -5.82 8.14 2.29
C MET A 129 -5.16 7.40 1.11
N TRP A 130 -5.92 6.59 0.36
CA TRP A 130 -5.44 5.94 -0.86
C TRP A 130 -5.36 6.94 -2.01
N THR A 131 -4.16 7.21 -2.51
CA THR A 131 -3.92 8.08 -3.67
C THR A 131 -3.05 7.35 -4.67
N LEU A 132 -3.35 7.49 -5.97
CA LEU A 132 -2.56 6.89 -7.07
C LEU A 132 -1.25 7.63 -7.37
N GLU A 133 -0.74 8.45 -6.44
CA GLU A 133 0.63 8.98 -6.53
C GLU A 133 1.60 7.79 -6.51
N GLU A 134 2.80 7.87 -7.09
CA GLU A 134 3.76 6.76 -7.08
C GLU A 134 5.17 7.27 -6.72
N GLU A 135 5.89 6.52 -5.90
CA GLU A 135 7.30 6.75 -5.57
C GLU A 135 8.04 5.42 -5.78
N LEU A 136 8.77 5.31 -6.90
CA LEU A 136 9.54 4.11 -7.23
C LEU A 136 10.95 4.21 -6.64
N VAL A 137 11.39 3.14 -5.98
CA VAL A 137 12.74 3.06 -5.39
C VAL A 137 13.76 2.46 -6.37
N ASP A 138 13.28 1.82 -7.44
CA ASP A 138 14.08 1.07 -8.42
C ASP A 138 14.14 1.78 -9.80
N PRO A 139 15.34 2.11 -10.33
CA PRO A 139 15.49 2.67 -11.68
C PRO A 139 15.13 1.69 -12.81
N GLN A 140 15.34 0.38 -12.63
CA GLN A 140 15.01 -0.66 -13.62
C GLN A 140 13.49 -0.82 -13.77
N GLY A 141 12.75 -0.79 -12.66
CA GLY A 141 11.29 -0.74 -12.64
C GLY A 141 10.74 0.51 -13.33
N HIS A 142 11.36 1.68 -13.09
CA HIS A 142 10.99 2.91 -13.79
C HIS A 142 11.20 2.81 -15.32
N GLU A 143 12.32 2.21 -15.77
CA GLU A 143 12.60 1.99 -17.19
C GLU A 143 11.70 0.92 -17.82
N ALA A 144 11.42 -0.19 -17.12
CA ALA A 144 10.54 -1.26 -17.62
C ALA A 144 9.12 -0.76 -17.91
N LEU A 145 8.59 0.10 -17.04
CA LEU A 145 7.28 0.74 -17.22
C LEU A 145 7.30 1.82 -18.29
N SER A 146 8.40 2.57 -18.40
CA SER A 146 8.55 3.63 -19.40
C SER A 146 8.73 3.08 -20.83
N GLY A 147 9.53 2.02 -20.99
CA GLY A 147 9.79 1.38 -22.27
C GLY A 147 8.59 0.62 -22.85
N ALA A 148 7.68 0.13 -22.00
CA ALA A 148 6.41 -0.46 -22.43
C ALA A 148 5.50 0.56 -23.17
N ARG A 149 5.56 1.85 -22.81
CA ARG A 149 4.78 2.91 -23.48
C ARG A 149 5.32 3.25 -24.88
N GLU A 150 6.61 3.12 -25.12
CA GLU A 150 7.24 3.46 -26.41
C GLU A 150 7.14 2.31 -27.44
N GLY A 151 7.01 1.06 -26.97
CA GLY A 151 6.87 -0.12 -27.84
C GLY A 151 5.52 -0.30 -28.53
N SER A 152 4.49 0.49 -28.18
CA SER A 152 3.12 0.33 -28.68
C SER A 152 2.79 1.15 -29.95
N LEU A 153 3.76 1.88 -30.53
CA LEU A 153 3.54 2.79 -31.67
C LEU A 153 4.21 2.37 -32.99
N LEU A 154 4.46 1.07 -33.23
CA LEU A 154 5.04 0.60 -34.51
C LEU A 154 4.30 -0.55 -35.21
N TYR A 155 2.98 -0.64 -35.06
CA TYR A 155 2.14 -1.38 -36.02
C TYR A 155 0.83 -0.64 -36.27
N LEU A 156 0.83 0.25 -37.27
CA LEU A 156 -0.23 0.51 -38.25
C LEU A 156 0.31 1.38 -39.38
#